data_AF-A0A948ZN57-F1
#
_entry.id   AF-A0A948ZN57-F1
#
_cell.length_a   1.000
_cell.length_b   1.000
_cell.length_c   1.000
_cell.angle_alpha   90.00
_cell.angle_beta   90.00
_cell.angle_gamma   90.00
#
_symmetry.space_group_name_H-M   'P 1'
#
loop_
_entity.id
_entity.type
_entity.pdbx_description
1 polymer ?
#
loop_
_entity_poly.entity_id
_entity_poly.type
_entity_poly.pdbx_seq_one_letter_code
_entity_poly.pdbx_strand_id
1 'polypeptide(L)'
;MKPNATWKRVRKRRPCPVCDKPDWCLYSGPDDSPDAAICARVESPKRCGEGGWLHVLRDDGPTWSPRVRRIELSAARVGAATTDFGKLAADFSAAVRPESLSRLAVGLGVSVESLRRLGVGWASKHGAWAFPMYNADGKT
;
A
#
# COMPACT_ATOMS: atom_id res chain seq x y z
N MET A 1 11.13 -2.05 -26.94
CA MET A 1 11.99 -1.72 -25.77
C MET A 1 12.64 -0.38 -26.07
N LYS A 2 12.14 0.74 -25.51
CA LYS A 2 12.80 2.05 -25.72
C LYS A 2 14.15 2.02 -24.99
N PRO A 3 15.22 2.61 -25.56
CA PRO A 3 16.50 2.69 -24.88
C PRO A 3 16.34 3.40 -23.53
N ASN A 4 17.10 2.97 -22.53
CA ASN A 4 17.19 3.65 -21.23
C ASN A 4 17.45 5.14 -21.49
N ALA A 5 16.59 6.02 -20.97
CA ALA A 5 16.78 7.46 -21.14
C ALA A 5 18.13 7.86 -20.53
N THR A 6 19.05 8.35 -21.36
CA THR A 6 20.36 8.84 -20.91
C THR A 6 20.17 10.20 -20.23
N TRP A 7 20.29 10.23 -18.91
CA TRP A 7 20.25 11.46 -18.12
C TRP A 7 21.59 12.18 -18.16
N LYS A 8 21.58 13.47 -18.51
CA LYS A 8 22.74 14.35 -18.61
C LYS A 8 22.64 15.46 -17.58
N ARG A 9 23.78 15.89 -17.04
CA ARG A 9 23.84 17.01 -16.07
C ARG A 9 23.83 18.35 -16.81
N VAL A 10 23.09 19.31 -16.26
CA VAL A 10 23.12 20.70 -16.75
C VAL A 10 24.49 21.33 -16.53
N ARG A 11 24.80 22.38 -17.31
CA ARG A 11 26.09 23.09 -17.26
C ARG A 11 25.90 24.55 -17.66
N LYS A 12 26.89 25.43 -17.45
CA LYS A 12 26.80 26.86 -17.83
C LYS A 12 26.39 27.09 -19.29
N ARG A 13 26.88 26.27 -20.23
CA ARG A 13 26.51 26.35 -21.66
C ARG A 13 25.10 25.83 -21.97
N ARG A 14 24.47 25.12 -21.04
CA ARG A 14 23.15 24.46 -21.15
C ARG A 14 22.49 24.44 -19.76
N PRO A 15 21.93 25.57 -19.29
CA PRO A 15 21.26 25.65 -18.01
C PRO A 15 19.97 24.81 -18.00
N CYS A 16 19.42 24.58 -16.82
CA CYS A 16 18.15 23.87 -16.66
C CYS A 16 17.02 24.62 -17.40
N PRO A 17 16.24 23.97 -18.27
CA PRO A 17 15.14 24.61 -19.00
C PRO A 17 13.94 24.97 -18.10
N VAL A 18 13.96 24.58 -16.82
CA VAL A 18 12.88 24.85 -15.86
C VAL A 18 13.22 26.00 -14.90
N CYS A 19 14.49 26.14 -14.50
CA CYS A 19 14.90 27.12 -13.48
C CYS A 19 16.09 27.99 -13.87
N ASP A 20 16.60 27.80 -15.09
CA ASP A 20 17.74 28.52 -15.68
C ASP A 20 19.07 28.42 -14.91
N LYS A 21 19.17 27.51 -13.92
CA LYS A 21 20.41 27.31 -13.16
C LYS A 21 21.35 26.34 -13.87
N PRO A 22 22.67 26.60 -13.84
CA PRO A 22 23.67 25.81 -14.56
C PRO A 22 24.14 24.56 -13.81
N ASP A 23 23.55 24.25 -12.66
CA ASP A 23 23.98 23.22 -11.73
C ASP A 23 22.80 22.42 -11.15
N TRP A 24 23.16 21.29 -10.52
CA TRP A 24 22.28 20.32 -9.83
C TRP A 24 21.32 19.53 -10.73
N CYS A 25 20.63 20.20 -11.66
CA CYS A 25 19.55 19.61 -12.44
C CYS A 25 20.07 18.57 -13.47
N LEU A 26 19.17 17.70 -13.92
CA LEU A 26 19.41 16.72 -14.97
C LEU A 26 18.42 16.92 -16.11
N TYR A 27 18.79 16.54 -17.33
CA TYR A 27 17.89 16.51 -18.48
C TYR A 27 18.09 15.24 -19.31
N SER A 28 17.07 14.86 -20.08
CA SER A 28 17.13 13.77 -21.06
C SER A 28 16.73 14.27 -22.45
N GLY A 29 17.18 13.59 -23.50
CA GLY A 29 16.92 13.99 -24.88
C GLY A 29 18.04 14.83 -25.50
N PRO A 30 17.85 15.38 -26.71
CA PRO A 30 18.81 16.27 -27.37
C PRO A 30 19.22 17.50 -26.52
N ASP A 31 20.41 18.05 -26.78
CA ASP A 31 20.96 19.19 -26.00
C ASP A 31 20.24 20.52 -26.29
N ASP A 32 19.65 20.64 -27.48
CA ASP A 32 18.88 21.79 -27.95
C ASP A 32 17.38 21.67 -27.67
N SER A 33 16.87 20.44 -27.58
CA SER A 33 15.46 20.12 -27.42
C SER A 33 15.26 18.98 -26.40
N PRO A 34 15.49 19.24 -25.10
CA PRO A 34 15.36 18.22 -24.06
C PRO A 34 13.90 17.73 -23.92
N ASP A 35 13.73 16.43 -23.76
CA ASP A 35 12.42 15.78 -23.61
C ASP A 35 11.86 15.96 -22.19
N ALA A 36 12.75 15.95 -21.20
CA ALA A 36 12.41 16.04 -19.79
C ALA A 36 13.58 16.61 -18.99
N ALA A 37 13.25 17.19 -17.83
CA ALA A 37 14.23 17.66 -16.86
C ALA A 37 13.86 17.20 -15.44
N ILE A 38 14.86 16.85 -14.64
CA ILE A 38 14.71 16.73 -13.18
C ILE A 38 15.30 18.00 -12.57
N CYS A 39 14.43 18.86 -12.04
CA CYS A 39 14.80 20.15 -11.47
C CYS A 39 14.75 20.08 -9.94
N ALA A 40 15.82 20.46 -9.26
CA ALA A 40 15.88 20.45 -7.79
C ALA A 40 15.32 21.72 -7.12
N ARG A 41 14.80 22.67 -7.91
CA ARG A 41 14.39 24.02 -7.42
C ARG A 41 12.93 24.35 -7.70
N VAL A 42 12.32 23.73 -8.70
CA VAL A 42 10.94 23.99 -9.10
C VAL A 42 10.17 22.68 -8.96
N GLU A 43 9.12 22.72 -8.15
CA GLU A 43 8.28 21.58 -7.86
C GLU A 43 7.41 21.17 -9.06
N SER A 44 7.12 19.88 -9.17
CA SER A 44 6.20 19.29 -10.14
C SER A 44 5.46 18.11 -9.51
N PRO A 45 4.43 17.53 -10.15
CA PRO A 45 3.65 16.42 -9.57
C PRO A 45 4.46 15.17 -9.22
N LYS A 46 5.65 14.97 -9.80
CA LYS A 46 6.44 13.75 -9.61
C LYS A 46 7.81 14.04 -9.00
N ARG A 47 7.97 13.75 -7.70
CA ARG A 47 9.27 13.76 -7.01
C ARG A 47 10.11 12.54 -7.39
N CYS A 48 11.37 12.76 -7.71
CA CYS A 48 12.36 11.76 -8.11
C CYS A 48 13.44 11.59 -7.03
N GLY A 49 13.01 11.25 -5.81
CA GLY A 49 13.90 11.15 -4.65
C GLY A 49 14.61 12.48 -4.36
N GLU A 50 15.89 12.40 -4.02
CA GLU A 50 16.72 13.58 -3.73
C GLU A 50 17.22 14.31 -4.99
N GLY A 51 16.89 13.80 -6.19
CA GLY A 51 17.24 14.46 -7.45
C GLY A 51 16.40 15.70 -7.76
N GLY A 52 15.23 15.85 -7.14
CA GLY A 52 14.27 16.93 -7.40
C GLY A 52 12.96 16.43 -8.00
N TRP A 53 12.32 17.26 -8.83
CA TRP A 53 11.01 17.00 -9.42
C TRP A 53 11.11 16.85 -10.94
N LEU A 54 10.39 15.87 -11.50
CA LEU A 54 10.38 15.55 -12.93
C LEU A 54 9.43 16.47 -13.70
N HIS A 55 9.97 17.19 -14.66
CA HIS A 55 9.25 18.01 -15.64
C HIS A 55 9.32 17.31 -17.00
N VAL A 56 8.17 17.01 -17.59
CA VAL A 56 8.08 16.56 -18.98
C VAL A 56 7.96 17.82 -19.83
N LEU A 57 8.90 18.03 -20.77
CA LEU A 57 9.00 19.26 -21.56
C LEU A 57 8.37 19.12 -22.95
N ARG A 58 8.06 17.89 -23.34
CA ARG A 58 7.43 17.53 -24.60
C ARG A 58 6.00 17.07 -24.40
N ASP A 59 5.07 17.71 -25.12
CA ASP A 59 3.65 17.34 -25.14
C ASP A 59 3.35 16.21 -26.16
N ASP A 60 4.30 15.90 -27.05
CA ASP A 60 4.22 14.80 -28.03
C ASP A 60 4.79 13.47 -27.49
N GLY A 61 5.09 13.41 -26.19
CA GLY A 61 5.55 12.21 -25.52
C GLY A 61 4.46 11.12 -25.48
N PRO A 62 4.83 9.84 -25.40
CA PRO A 62 3.84 8.77 -25.24
C PRO A 62 3.04 9.00 -23.95
N THR A 63 1.72 9.06 -24.06
CA THR A 63 0.80 9.00 -22.91
C THR A 63 0.96 7.63 -22.26
N TRP A 64 1.70 7.57 -21.16
CA TRP A 64 1.84 6.33 -20.42
C TRP A 64 0.52 6.03 -19.71
N SER A 65 -0.13 4.93 -20.07
CA SER A 65 -1.24 4.41 -19.27
C SER A 65 -0.77 4.24 -17.81
N PRO A 66 -1.63 4.51 -16.82
CA PRO A 66 -1.29 4.30 -15.42
C PRO A 66 -0.70 2.90 -15.25
N ARG A 67 0.50 2.79 -14.65
CA ARG A 67 1.07 1.47 -14.35
C ARG A 67 0.25 0.86 -13.22
N VAL A 68 -0.75 0.07 -13.58
CA VAL A 68 -1.47 -0.76 -12.62
C VAL A 68 -0.58 -1.95 -12.31
N ARG A 69 -0.10 -2.04 -11.07
CA ARG A 69 0.66 -3.22 -10.63
C ARG A 69 -0.34 -4.37 -10.47
N ARG A 70 -0.47 -5.22 -11.49
CA ARG A 70 -1.24 -6.45 -11.38
C ARG A 70 -0.44 -7.44 -10.54
N ILE A 71 -0.97 -7.83 -9.40
CA ILE A 71 -0.41 -8.89 -8.56
C ILE A 71 -1.09 -10.19 -8.99
N GLU A 72 -0.35 -11.10 -9.59
CA GLU A 72 -0.82 -12.46 -9.82
C GLU A 72 -0.59 -13.27 -8.53
N LEU A 73 -1.67 -13.48 -7.79
CA LEU A 73 -1.67 -14.45 -6.70
C LEU A 73 -1.70 -15.85 -7.32
N SER A 74 -0.61 -16.61 -7.20
CA SER A 74 -0.61 -17.99 -7.69
C SER A 74 -1.58 -18.83 -6.85
N ALA A 75 -2.48 -19.56 -7.52
CA ALA A 75 -3.41 -20.49 -6.86
C ALA A 75 -2.68 -21.50 -5.95
N ALA A 76 -1.41 -21.82 -6.25
CA ALA A 76 -0.55 -22.65 -5.40
C ALA A 76 -0.18 -22.04 -4.04
N ARG A 77 -0.14 -20.70 -3.90
CA ARG A 77 -0.02 -20.01 -2.59
C ARG A 77 -1.34 -19.95 -1.83
N VAL A 78 -2.45 -20.15 -2.53
CA VAL A 78 -3.81 -20.36 -1.96
C VAL A 78 -4.07 -21.86 -1.84
N GLY A 79 -3.02 -22.64 -1.53
CA GLY A 79 -3.13 -24.07 -1.28
C GLY A 79 -4.03 -24.34 -0.08
N ALA A 80 -4.98 -25.26 -0.26
CA ALA A 80 -6.08 -25.56 0.65
C ALA A 80 -5.62 -26.08 2.03
N ALA A 81 -5.31 -25.16 2.93
CA ALA A 81 -5.81 -25.29 4.29
C ALA A 81 -7.04 -24.39 4.39
N THR A 82 -8.18 -24.86 3.87
CA THR A 82 -9.47 -24.24 4.15
C THR A 82 -9.81 -24.59 5.59
N THR A 83 -9.14 -23.94 6.53
CA THR A 83 -9.58 -23.89 7.91
C THR A 83 -10.96 -23.27 7.89
N ASP A 84 -11.97 -24.05 8.26
CA ASP A 84 -13.33 -23.56 8.42
C ASP A 84 -13.36 -22.64 9.64
N PHE A 85 -13.14 -21.34 9.39
CA PHE A 85 -13.14 -20.32 10.42
C PHE A 85 -14.53 -20.14 11.04
N GLY A 86 -15.60 -20.40 10.28
CA GLY A 86 -16.96 -20.46 10.79
C GLY A 86 -17.13 -21.53 11.86
N LYS A 87 -16.65 -22.75 11.58
CA LYS A 87 -16.66 -23.85 12.56
C LYS A 87 -15.78 -23.53 13.78
N LEU A 88 -14.56 -23.02 13.58
CA LEU A 88 -13.69 -22.64 14.70
C LEU A 88 -14.31 -21.56 15.59
N ALA A 89 -14.94 -20.55 15.00
CA ALA A 89 -15.61 -19.49 15.74
C ALA A 89 -16.78 -20.07 16.57
N ALA A 90 -17.58 -20.97 16.00
CA ALA A 90 -18.65 -21.64 16.72
C ALA A 90 -18.12 -22.49 17.89
N ASP A 91 -17.08 -23.28 17.66
CA ASP A 91 -16.45 -24.12 18.69
C ASP A 91 -15.89 -23.27 19.85
N PHE A 92 -15.22 -22.15 19.54
CA PHE A 92 -14.71 -21.24 20.55
C PHE A 92 -15.82 -20.51 21.29
N SER A 93 -16.88 -20.08 20.61
CA SER A 93 -18.03 -19.42 21.25
C SER A 93 -18.71 -20.38 22.24
N ALA A 94 -18.88 -21.65 21.87
CA ALA A 94 -19.43 -22.68 22.75
C ALA A 94 -18.54 -22.99 23.98
N ALA A 95 -17.23 -22.78 23.88
CA ALA A 95 -16.28 -23.00 24.97
C ALA A 95 -16.24 -21.86 26.01
N VAL A 96 -16.95 -20.76 25.79
CA VAL A 96 -16.94 -19.61 26.69
C VAL A 96 -17.67 -19.92 28.00
N ARG A 97 -17.00 -19.65 29.12
CA ARG A 97 -17.61 -19.69 30.45
C ARG A 97 -18.31 -18.34 30.75
N PRO A 98 -19.57 -18.32 31.21
CA PRO A 98 -20.31 -17.08 31.47
C PRO A 98 -19.59 -16.11 32.42
N GLU A 99 -19.00 -16.63 33.51
CA GLU A 99 -18.26 -15.82 34.46
C GLU A 99 -17.02 -15.16 33.85
N SER A 100 -16.28 -15.90 33.02
CA SER A 100 -15.11 -15.39 32.32
C SER A 100 -15.51 -14.30 31.32
N LEU A 101 -16.65 -14.46 30.65
CA LEU A 101 -17.18 -13.47 29.71
C LEU A 101 -17.57 -12.17 30.43
N SER A 102 -18.20 -12.27 31.60
CA SER A 102 -18.51 -11.12 32.45
C SER A 102 -17.25 -10.37 32.90
N ARG A 103 -16.20 -11.09 33.30
CA ARG A 103 -14.90 -10.47 33.66
C ARG A 103 -14.25 -9.77 32.48
N LEU A 104 -14.29 -10.38 31.29
CA LEU A 104 -13.78 -9.75 30.06
C LEU A 104 -14.56 -8.47 29.74
N ALA A 105 -15.89 -8.51 29.84
CA ALA A 105 -16.76 -7.36 29.58
C ALA A 105 -16.39 -6.17 30.49
N VAL A 106 -16.22 -6.42 31.79
CA VAL A 106 -15.77 -5.41 32.76
C VAL A 106 -14.39 -4.87 32.39
N GLY A 107 -13.42 -5.75 32.09
CA GLY A 107 -12.06 -5.33 31.75
C GLY A 107 -11.97 -4.49 30.47
N LEU A 108 -12.84 -4.74 29.50
CA LEU A 108 -12.92 -3.99 28.24
C LEU A 108 -13.85 -2.76 28.32
N GLY A 109 -14.61 -2.59 29.41
CA GLY A 109 -15.57 -1.49 29.55
C GLY A 109 -16.79 -1.61 28.61
N VAL A 110 -17.20 -2.83 28.27
CA VAL A 110 -18.34 -3.10 27.37
C VAL A 110 -19.38 -3.99 28.03
N SER A 111 -20.57 -4.11 27.43
CA SER A 111 -21.59 -5.03 27.91
C SER A 111 -21.28 -6.48 27.52
N VAL A 112 -21.71 -7.44 28.34
CA VAL A 112 -21.65 -8.88 28.01
C VAL A 112 -22.39 -9.17 26.70
N GLU A 113 -23.50 -8.48 26.48
CA GLU A 113 -24.32 -8.63 25.28
C GLU A 113 -23.58 -8.17 24.02
N SER A 114 -22.76 -7.11 24.10
CA SER A 114 -21.89 -6.68 23.00
C SER A 114 -20.90 -7.78 22.60
N LEU A 115 -20.29 -8.46 23.58
CA LEU A 115 -19.35 -9.55 23.30
C LEU A 115 -20.05 -10.80 22.73
N ARG A 116 -21.28 -11.08 23.17
CA ARG A 116 -22.11 -12.15 22.59
C ARG A 116 -22.45 -11.88 21.14
N ARG A 117 -22.89 -10.65 20.82
CA ARG A 117 -23.21 -10.24 19.44
C ARG A 117 -22.01 -10.29 18.52
N LEU A 118 -20.82 -9.99 19.04
CA LEU A 118 -19.57 -10.11 18.30
C LEU A 118 -19.14 -11.57 18.09
N GLY A 119 -19.75 -12.54 18.78
CA GLY A 119 -19.38 -13.95 18.67
C GLY A 119 -18.04 -14.29 19.32
N VAL A 120 -17.64 -13.57 20.36
CA VAL A 120 -16.37 -13.82 21.08
C VAL A 120 -16.33 -15.25 21.60
N GLY A 121 -15.17 -15.88 21.46
CA GLY A 121 -14.94 -17.27 21.84
C GLY A 121 -13.74 -17.46 22.76
N TRP A 122 -13.62 -18.65 23.35
CA TRP A 122 -12.47 -19.08 24.13
C TRP A 122 -11.69 -20.16 23.40
N ALA A 123 -10.44 -19.87 23.03
CA ALA A 123 -9.54 -20.82 22.39
C ALA A 123 -8.79 -21.63 23.45
N SER A 124 -9.41 -22.71 23.96
CA SER A 124 -8.88 -23.53 25.07
C SER A 124 -7.44 -24.00 24.86
N LYS A 125 -7.06 -24.35 23.63
CA LYS A 125 -5.69 -24.80 23.30
C LYS A 125 -4.63 -23.72 23.48
N HIS A 126 -5.02 -22.45 23.37
CA HIS A 126 -4.13 -21.29 23.46
C HIS A 126 -4.29 -20.50 24.75
N GLY A 127 -5.29 -20.83 25.58
CA GLY A 127 -5.59 -20.08 26.80
C GLY A 127 -5.92 -18.61 26.54
N ALA A 128 -6.58 -18.32 25.41
CA ALA A 128 -6.78 -16.96 24.92
C ALA A 128 -8.21 -16.71 24.43
N TRP A 129 -8.60 -15.44 24.47
CA TRP A 129 -9.83 -14.95 23.85
C TRP A 129 -9.68 -14.89 22.33
N ALA A 130 -10.71 -15.35 21.62
CA ALA A 130 -10.78 -15.32 20.17
C ALA A 130 -11.87 -14.33 19.71
N PHE A 131 -11.49 -13.44 18.81
CA PHE A 131 -12.39 -12.46 18.19
C PHE A 131 -12.57 -12.83 16.72
N PRO A 132 -13.78 -13.23 16.27
CA PRO A 132 -14.01 -13.58 14.88
C PRO A 132 -13.89 -12.33 13.98
N MET A 133 -13.31 -12.51 12.79
CA MET A 133 -13.34 -11.51 11.72
C MET A 133 -14.38 -11.92 10.70
N TYR A 134 -15.16 -10.97 10.22
CA TYR A 134 -16.20 -11.20 9.22
C TYR A 134 -15.81 -10.58 7.88
N ASN A 135 -16.12 -11.27 6.79
CA ASN A 135 -16.03 -10.71 5.45
C ASN A 135 -17.16 -9.68 5.21
N ALA A 136 -17.16 -9.08 4.02
CA ALA A 136 -18.17 -8.07 3.64
C ALA A 136 -19.62 -8.60 3.66
N ASP A 137 -19.81 -9.92 3.54
CA ASP A 137 -21.11 -10.58 3.61
C ASP A 137 -21.51 -10.95 5.06
N GLY A 138 -20.70 -10.60 6.06
CA GLY A 138 -20.95 -10.93 7.46
C GLY A 138 -20.66 -12.39 7.82
N LYS A 139 -19.87 -13.11 7.01
CA LYS A 139 -19.46 -14.49 7.28
C LYS A 139 -18.04 -14.55 7.82
N THR A 140 -17.83 -15.43 8.78
CA THR A 140 -16.53 -15.79 9.34
C THR A 140 -15.78 -16.78 8.48
#